data_AF-A0AAU7YCN5-F1
#
_entry.id   AF-A0AAU7YCN5-F1
#
_cell.length_a   1.000
_cell.length_b   1.000
_cell.length_c   1.000
_cell.angle_alpha   90.00
_cell.angle_beta   90.00
_cell.angle_gamma   90.00
#
_symmetry.space_group_name_H-M   'P 1'
#
loop_
_entity.id
_entity.type
_entity.pdbx_description
1 polymer ?
#
loop_
_entity_poly.entity_id
_entity_poly.type
_entity_poly.pdbx_seq_one_letter_code
_entity_poly.pdbx_strand_id
1 'polypeptide(L)'
;MRFSDEVAAAFPAANPMPSLLRQAIELMEAHGCVRTLRSGARYMTLHPEPEFSEISTTSFHVPDLADTASWTNSDDPAVNERLRIFLRTGGDGSWAGLWLDDEGQQRIVHLGSGSGSVMLCVLTQNVEDLLRLLAIGYDELCWPEQFGVTPQQIKDIDYEDADYPPPPQLFREHVERTLGLSIPTRAKEIVQSTASMDDDESSDPFWNWLKRVRGD
;
A
#
# COMPACT_ATOMS: atom_id res chain seq x y z
N MET A 1 5.01 14.48 -18.26
CA MET A 1 5.15 13.02 -18.09
C MET A 1 3.96 12.55 -17.26
N ARG A 2 3.37 11.38 -17.57
CA ARG A 2 2.25 10.86 -16.79
C ARG A 2 2.76 10.32 -15.45
N PHE A 3 1.95 10.41 -14.40
CA PHE A 3 2.20 9.83 -13.08
C PHE A 3 2.37 8.32 -13.15
N SER A 4 1.50 7.64 -13.89
CA SER A 4 1.65 6.20 -14.18
C SER A 4 3.01 5.85 -14.79
N ASP A 5 3.52 6.66 -15.73
CA ASP A 5 4.83 6.42 -16.36
C ASP A 5 5.99 6.68 -15.39
N GLU A 6 5.89 7.71 -14.54
CA GLU A 6 6.89 7.99 -13.48
C GLU A 6 6.95 6.89 -12.44
N VAL A 7 5.79 6.44 -11.94
CA VAL A 7 5.73 5.34 -10.99
C VAL A 7 6.34 4.08 -11.61
N ALA A 8 5.92 3.70 -12.82
CA ALA A 8 6.43 2.51 -13.49
C ALA A 8 7.94 2.55 -13.73
N ALA A 9 8.48 3.71 -14.12
CA ALA A 9 9.91 3.89 -14.36
C ALA A 9 10.76 3.79 -13.08
N ALA A 10 10.17 3.99 -11.90
CA ALA A 10 10.86 3.88 -10.62
C ALA A 10 10.98 2.43 -10.12
N PHE A 11 10.22 1.48 -10.69
CA PHE A 11 10.38 0.06 -10.42
C PHE A 11 11.61 -0.50 -11.17
N PRO A 12 12.44 -1.32 -10.53
CA PRO A 12 13.62 -1.90 -11.16
C PRO A 12 13.20 -2.95 -12.19
N ALA A 13 14.03 -3.16 -13.21
CA ALA A 13 13.78 -4.15 -14.25
C ALA A 13 13.64 -5.59 -13.69
N ALA A 14 14.33 -5.89 -12.59
CA ALA A 14 14.25 -7.17 -11.90
C ALA A 14 12.95 -7.39 -11.12
N ASN A 15 12.28 -6.31 -10.71
CA ASN A 15 11.00 -6.35 -9.98
C ASN A 15 10.05 -5.29 -10.55
N PRO A 16 9.55 -5.51 -11.78
CA PRO A 16 8.81 -4.50 -12.52
C PRO A 16 7.43 -4.26 -11.92
N MET A 17 6.89 -3.06 -12.15
CA MET A 17 5.53 -2.73 -11.75
C MET A 17 4.50 -3.70 -12.38
N PRO A 18 3.60 -4.30 -11.58
CA PRO A 18 2.56 -5.17 -12.10
C PRO A 18 1.59 -4.43 -13.04
N SER A 19 1.16 -5.09 -14.11
CA SER A 19 0.30 -4.47 -15.13
C SER A 19 -1.06 -4.02 -14.59
N LEU A 20 -1.66 -4.80 -13.68
CA LEU A 20 -2.92 -4.43 -13.02
C LEU A 20 -2.77 -3.19 -12.14
N LEU A 21 -1.66 -3.08 -11.42
CA LEU A 21 -1.36 -1.88 -10.63
C LEU A 21 -1.24 -0.66 -11.55
N ARG A 22 -0.56 -0.81 -12.70
CA ARG A 22 -0.43 0.29 -13.67
C ARG A 22 -1.79 0.71 -14.22
N GLN A 23 -2.64 -0.24 -14.60
CA GLN A 23 -3.99 0.04 -15.11
C GLN A 23 -4.83 0.81 -14.09
N ALA A 24 -4.77 0.40 -12.82
CA ALA A 24 -5.46 1.08 -11.73
C ALA A 24 -4.96 2.53 -11.54
N ILE A 25 -3.63 2.74 -11.58
CA ILE A 25 -3.04 4.08 -11.50
C ILE A 25 -3.42 4.94 -12.72
N GLU A 26 -3.37 4.39 -13.92
CA GLU A 26 -3.76 5.09 -15.15
C GLU A 26 -5.23 5.52 -15.13
N LEU A 27 -6.12 4.70 -14.58
CA LEU A 27 -7.54 5.05 -14.39
C LEU A 27 -7.69 6.25 -13.46
N MET A 28 -7.10 6.17 -12.25
CA MET A 28 -7.25 7.24 -11.26
C MET A 28 -6.56 8.53 -11.72
N GLU A 29 -5.42 8.42 -12.41
CA GLU A 29 -4.77 9.55 -13.06
C GLU A 29 -5.69 10.21 -14.10
N ALA A 30 -6.35 9.44 -14.95
CA ALA A 30 -7.28 9.96 -15.97
C ALA A 30 -8.50 10.68 -15.35
N HIS A 31 -8.85 10.36 -14.10
CA HIS A 31 -9.93 11.01 -13.34
C HIS A 31 -9.41 12.11 -12.41
N GLY A 32 -8.16 12.55 -12.60
CA GLY A 32 -7.62 13.71 -11.92
C GLY A 32 -7.32 13.47 -10.45
N CYS A 33 -6.92 12.26 -10.04
CA CYS A 33 -6.54 11.97 -8.65
C CYS A 33 -5.08 12.31 -8.30
N VAL A 34 -4.27 12.73 -9.27
CA VAL A 34 -2.88 13.13 -9.04
C VAL A 34 -2.81 14.52 -8.41
N ARG A 35 -1.93 14.68 -7.42
CA ARG A 35 -1.69 15.91 -6.65
C ARG A 35 -0.19 16.16 -6.52
N THR A 36 0.15 17.38 -6.11
CA THR A 36 1.54 17.82 -5.92
C THR A 36 1.68 18.44 -4.54
N LEU A 37 2.59 17.91 -3.74
CA LEU A 37 2.97 18.48 -2.46
C LEU A 37 3.70 19.81 -2.64
N ARG A 38 3.82 20.60 -1.57
CA ARG A 38 4.59 21.86 -1.59
C ARG A 38 6.06 21.65 -1.97
N SER A 39 6.62 20.46 -1.69
CA SER A 39 7.98 20.08 -2.10
C SER A 39 8.13 19.83 -3.61
N GLY A 40 7.03 19.78 -4.36
CA GLY A 40 7.01 19.40 -5.78
C GLY A 40 6.84 17.89 -6.01
N ALA A 41 6.94 17.07 -4.96
CA ALA A 41 6.70 15.64 -5.06
C ALA A 41 5.22 15.36 -5.39
N ARG A 42 4.98 14.41 -6.29
CA ARG A 42 3.62 14.04 -6.71
C ARG A 42 3.14 12.80 -5.97
N TYR A 43 1.84 12.76 -5.72
CA TYR A 43 1.15 11.62 -5.11
C TYR A 43 -0.24 11.49 -5.73
N MET A 44 -0.91 10.37 -5.49
CA MET A 44 -2.23 10.10 -6.05
C MET A 44 -3.13 9.44 -5.00
N THR A 45 -4.34 9.97 -4.84
CA THR A 45 -5.36 9.40 -3.96
C THR A 45 -6.26 8.43 -4.73
N LEU A 46 -7.19 7.79 -4.03
CA LEU A 46 -8.24 6.94 -4.62
C LEU A 46 -9.56 7.68 -4.86
N HIS A 47 -9.59 9.00 -4.64
CA HIS A 47 -10.82 9.79 -4.57
C HIS A 47 -10.78 10.91 -5.63
N PRO A 48 -11.49 10.74 -6.77
CA PRO A 48 -11.71 11.83 -7.71
C PRO A 48 -12.71 12.86 -7.14
N GLU A 49 -12.86 14.01 -7.79
CA GLU A 49 -13.95 14.94 -7.49
C GLU A 49 -15.30 14.34 -7.94
N PRO A 50 -16.40 14.51 -7.18
CA PRO A 50 -16.55 15.30 -5.95
C PRO A 50 -16.29 14.52 -4.65
N GLU A 51 -15.94 13.24 -4.71
CA GLU A 51 -15.64 12.40 -3.52
C GLU A 51 -14.28 12.71 -2.87
N PHE A 52 -13.58 13.72 -3.39
CA PHE A 52 -12.25 14.10 -2.93
C PHE A 52 -12.25 14.42 -1.43
N SER A 53 -11.20 13.94 -0.77
CA SER A 53 -11.04 14.02 0.67
C SER A 53 -9.58 14.32 0.98
N GLU A 54 -9.30 15.52 1.50
CA GLU A 54 -7.93 15.95 1.89
C GLU A 54 -7.38 15.16 3.08
N ILE A 55 -8.26 14.47 3.80
CA ILE A 55 -7.96 13.66 4.98
C ILE A 55 -7.60 12.21 4.63
N SER A 56 -7.78 11.77 3.38
CA SER A 56 -7.40 10.42 2.96
C SER A 56 -5.89 10.24 3.10
N THR A 57 -5.50 9.32 3.98
CA THR A 57 -4.11 9.10 4.36
C THR A 57 -3.42 8.11 3.43
N THR A 58 -4.17 7.11 2.95
CA THR A 58 -3.68 6.13 1.98
C THR A 58 -3.51 6.75 0.60
N SER A 59 -2.29 6.72 0.06
CA SER A 59 -1.98 7.34 -1.24
C SER A 59 -0.77 6.72 -1.94
N PHE A 60 -0.80 6.72 -3.27
CA PHE A 60 0.31 6.28 -4.10
C PHE A 60 1.34 7.38 -4.25
N HIS A 61 2.61 7.02 -4.21
CA HIS A 61 3.75 7.92 -4.42
C HIS A 61 4.68 7.35 -5.50
N VAL A 62 5.43 8.23 -6.15
CA VAL A 62 6.54 7.82 -7.01
C VAL A 62 7.64 7.22 -6.10
N PRO A 63 8.02 5.94 -6.27
CA PRO A 63 9.04 5.31 -5.44
C PRO A 63 10.39 6.03 -5.49
N ASP A 64 11.04 6.20 -4.34
CA ASP A 64 12.43 6.63 -4.24
C ASP A 64 13.35 5.43 -3.89
N LEU A 65 14.52 5.36 -4.53
CA LEU A 65 15.59 4.42 -4.19
C LEU A 65 16.10 4.63 -2.77
N ALA A 66 16.28 5.89 -2.36
CA ALA A 66 16.81 6.22 -1.05
C ALA A 66 15.85 5.76 0.06
N ASP A 67 14.55 5.99 -0.11
CA ASP A 67 13.55 5.58 0.88
C ASP A 67 13.53 4.06 1.06
N THR A 68 13.55 3.29 -0.03
CA THR A 68 13.63 1.82 0.06
C THR A 68 14.92 1.35 0.74
N ALA A 69 16.06 1.92 0.39
CA ALA A 69 17.35 1.53 0.97
C ALA A 69 17.40 1.78 2.49
N SER A 70 16.71 2.80 2.97
CA SER A 70 16.58 3.05 4.41
C SER A 70 15.87 1.92 5.16
N TRP A 71 14.90 1.24 4.51
CA TRP A 71 14.14 0.14 5.12
C TRP A 71 14.94 -1.17 5.16
N THR A 72 15.70 -1.45 4.10
CA THR A 72 16.54 -2.66 4.01
C THR A 72 17.85 -2.52 4.80
N ASN A 73 18.26 -1.29 5.11
CA ASN A 73 19.54 -0.96 5.74
C ASN A 73 20.72 -1.64 5.01
N SER A 74 20.67 -1.66 3.67
CA SER A 74 21.64 -2.36 2.84
C SER A 74 22.10 -1.48 1.68
N ASP A 75 23.41 -1.46 1.43
CA ASP A 75 24.00 -0.83 0.25
C ASP A 75 24.02 -1.77 -0.97
N ASP A 76 23.60 -3.03 -0.82
CA ASP A 76 23.59 -4.01 -1.92
C ASP A 76 22.45 -3.72 -2.92
N PRO A 77 22.77 -3.36 -4.18
CA PRO A 77 21.74 -3.14 -5.20
C PRO A 77 20.82 -4.33 -5.41
N ALA A 78 21.33 -5.57 -5.29
CA ALA A 78 20.52 -6.77 -5.48
C ALA A 78 19.45 -6.94 -4.38
N VAL A 79 19.71 -6.42 -3.17
CA VAL A 79 18.71 -6.37 -2.10
C VAL A 79 17.69 -5.28 -2.38
N ASN A 80 18.15 -4.09 -2.74
CA ASN A 80 17.29 -2.92 -2.95
C ASN A 80 16.42 -3.02 -4.23
N GLU A 81 16.84 -3.78 -5.22
CA GLU A 81 16.03 -4.09 -6.41
C GLU A 81 14.85 -5.02 -6.09
N ARG A 82 14.89 -5.74 -4.97
CA ARG A 82 13.81 -6.66 -4.58
C ARG A 82 12.66 -5.98 -3.87
N LEU A 83 12.82 -4.75 -3.38
CA LEU A 83 11.76 -4.02 -2.67
C LEU A 83 11.50 -2.66 -3.33
N ARG A 84 10.22 -2.31 -3.48
CA ARG A 84 9.79 -0.97 -3.90
C ARG A 84 8.62 -0.55 -3.06
N ILE A 85 8.80 0.44 -2.19
CA ILE A 85 7.69 1.07 -1.46
C ILE A 85 7.05 2.16 -2.31
N PHE A 86 5.72 2.17 -2.37
CA PHE A 86 4.98 3.03 -3.31
C PHE A 86 3.61 3.47 -2.80
N LEU A 87 3.12 2.87 -1.72
CA LEU A 87 1.79 3.15 -1.17
C LEU A 87 1.96 3.55 0.29
N ARG A 88 1.65 4.79 0.62
CA ARG A 88 1.55 5.20 2.01
C ARG A 88 0.30 4.57 2.60
N THR A 89 0.42 3.94 3.77
CA THR A 89 -0.69 3.21 4.43
C THR A 89 -1.16 3.90 5.71
N GLY A 90 -0.44 4.92 6.18
CA GLY A 90 -0.79 5.67 7.38
C GLY A 90 -0.05 7.00 7.53
N GLY A 91 -0.58 7.85 8.40
CA GLY A 91 -0.05 9.16 8.75
C GLY A 91 1.24 9.06 9.54
N ASP A 92 1.41 7.91 10.19
CA ASP A 92 2.55 7.51 11.03
C ASP A 92 3.85 7.26 10.25
N GLY A 93 3.79 7.22 8.91
CA GLY A 93 4.94 6.93 8.06
C GLY A 93 5.04 5.46 7.64
N SER A 94 3.98 4.68 7.85
CA SER A 94 3.89 3.31 7.33
C SER A 94 3.70 3.28 5.82
N TRP A 95 4.26 2.23 5.21
CA TRP A 95 4.23 2.01 3.78
C TRP A 95 3.85 0.57 3.44
N ALA A 96 3.27 0.42 2.26
CA ALA A 96 3.23 -0.84 1.54
C ALA A 96 4.09 -0.77 0.28
N GLY A 97 4.59 -1.93 -0.12
CA GLY A 97 5.49 -2.07 -1.25
C GLY A 97 5.36 -3.40 -1.98
N LEU A 98 6.06 -3.49 -3.10
CA LEU A 98 6.21 -4.70 -3.89
C LEU A 98 7.53 -5.36 -3.51
N TRP A 99 7.47 -6.61 -3.08
CA TRP A 99 8.64 -7.41 -2.76
C TRP A 99 8.75 -8.61 -3.71
N LEU A 100 9.94 -8.83 -4.26
CA LEU A 100 10.28 -10.04 -5.00
C LEU A 100 10.85 -11.07 -4.03
N ASP A 101 10.08 -12.12 -3.74
CA ASP A 101 10.45 -13.15 -2.77
C ASP A 101 11.58 -14.08 -3.26
N ASP A 102 12.06 -14.96 -2.38
CA ASP A 102 13.19 -15.85 -2.68
C ASP A 102 12.83 -16.90 -3.76
N GLU A 103 11.54 -17.09 -4.06
CA GLU A 103 11.03 -17.95 -5.14
C GLU A 103 10.82 -17.18 -6.45
N GLY A 104 11.11 -15.88 -6.46
CA GLY A 104 10.91 -15.00 -7.62
C GLY A 104 9.46 -14.56 -7.82
N GLN A 105 8.61 -14.67 -6.79
CA GLN A 105 7.23 -14.21 -6.84
C GLN A 105 7.09 -12.80 -6.26
N GLN A 106 6.25 -12.00 -6.90
CA GLN A 106 5.91 -10.67 -6.41
C GLN A 106 4.83 -10.77 -5.34
N ARG A 107 5.11 -10.21 -4.16
CA ARG A 107 4.19 -10.09 -3.02
C ARG A 107 3.99 -8.62 -2.68
N ILE A 108 2.84 -8.29 -2.11
CA ILE A 108 2.64 -6.97 -1.50
C ILE A 108 2.92 -7.08 -0.02
N VAL A 109 3.77 -6.20 0.48
CA VAL A 109 4.27 -6.22 1.85
C VAL A 109 3.93 -4.92 2.56
N HIS A 110 3.85 -4.96 3.88
CA HIS A 110 3.68 -3.80 4.74
C HIS A 110 4.92 -3.58 5.60
N LEU A 111 5.30 -2.32 5.77
CA LEU A 111 6.36 -1.84 6.64
C LEU A 111 5.79 -0.78 7.58
N GLY A 112 5.64 -1.14 8.85
CA GLY A 112 5.24 -0.22 9.91
C GLY A 112 6.35 0.77 10.24
N SER A 113 5.97 2.00 10.62
CA SER A 113 6.91 3.07 10.99
C SER A 113 7.81 2.76 12.20
N GLY A 114 7.35 1.89 13.10
CA GLY A 114 7.98 1.60 14.40
C GLY A 114 7.71 2.65 15.48
N SER A 115 7.15 3.81 15.14
CA SER A 115 6.76 4.87 16.10
C SER A 115 5.25 4.94 16.36
N GLY A 116 4.48 4.03 15.78
CA GLY A 116 3.03 3.94 15.94
C GLY A 116 2.52 2.59 15.42
N SER A 117 2.73 2.32 14.13
CA SER A 117 2.49 0.99 13.57
C SER A 117 3.75 0.12 13.65
N VAL A 118 3.59 -1.07 14.22
CA VAL A 118 4.63 -2.11 14.29
C VAL A 118 4.39 -3.25 13.30
N MET A 119 3.38 -3.14 12.41
CA MET A 119 3.02 -4.22 11.49
C MET A 119 4.10 -4.41 10.41
N LEU A 120 4.65 -5.62 10.31
CA LEU A 120 5.67 -6.00 9.33
C LEU A 120 5.35 -7.39 8.78
N CYS A 121 4.78 -7.46 7.56
CA CYS A 121 4.34 -8.73 6.98
C CYS A 121 4.17 -8.67 5.46
N VAL A 122 3.95 -9.84 4.85
CA VAL A 122 3.24 -9.95 3.57
C VAL A 122 1.79 -9.53 3.80
N LEU A 123 1.43 -8.38 3.24
CA LEU A 123 0.09 -7.82 3.33
C LEU A 123 -0.89 -8.58 2.44
N THR A 124 -0.53 -8.80 1.18
CA THR A 124 -1.32 -9.59 0.24
C THR A 124 -0.42 -10.41 -0.69
N GLN A 125 -0.95 -11.55 -1.17
CA GLN A 125 -0.19 -12.50 -1.98
C GLN A 125 -0.02 -12.06 -3.43
N ASN A 126 -0.83 -11.12 -3.90
CA ASN A 126 -0.89 -10.66 -5.28
C ASN A 126 -1.49 -9.25 -5.35
N VAL A 127 -1.46 -8.66 -6.54
CA VAL A 127 -1.92 -7.28 -6.75
C VAL A 127 -3.44 -7.19 -6.75
N GLU A 128 -4.12 -8.21 -7.24
CA GLU A 128 -5.58 -8.30 -7.22
C GLU A 128 -6.13 -8.12 -5.81
N ASP A 129 -5.52 -8.78 -4.83
CA ASP A 129 -5.88 -8.68 -3.42
C ASP A 129 -5.53 -7.32 -2.82
N LEU A 130 -4.43 -6.67 -3.23
CA LEU A 130 -4.16 -5.28 -2.88
C LEU A 130 -5.24 -4.33 -3.43
N LEU A 131 -5.64 -4.49 -4.69
CA LEU A 131 -6.69 -3.67 -5.29
C LEU A 131 -8.03 -3.90 -4.58
N ARG A 132 -8.36 -5.17 -4.26
CA ARG A 132 -9.56 -5.49 -3.46
C ARG A 132 -9.50 -4.86 -2.08
N LEU A 133 -8.35 -4.89 -1.41
CA LEU A 133 -8.12 -4.30 -0.08
C LEU A 133 -8.32 -2.79 -0.09
N LEU A 134 -7.71 -2.09 -1.05
CA LEU A 134 -7.86 -0.65 -1.22
C LEU A 134 -9.30 -0.26 -1.53
N ALA A 135 -9.99 -1.08 -2.33
CA ALA A 135 -11.38 -0.84 -2.67
C ALA A 135 -12.33 -0.99 -1.47
N ILE A 136 -11.95 -1.67 -0.39
CA ILE A 136 -12.76 -1.70 0.85
C ILE A 136 -12.96 -0.26 1.37
N GLY A 137 -11.93 0.59 1.27
CA GLY A 137 -11.99 2.00 1.62
C GLY A 137 -11.60 2.32 3.06
N TYR A 138 -10.60 1.62 3.59
CA TYR A 138 -9.94 2.04 4.84
C TYR A 138 -9.15 3.33 4.60
N ASP A 139 -9.22 4.27 5.54
CA ASP A 139 -8.37 5.47 5.52
C ASP A 139 -6.88 5.11 5.71
N GLU A 140 -6.63 4.28 6.73
CA GLU A 140 -5.31 3.76 7.07
C GLU A 140 -5.33 2.22 7.06
N LEU A 141 -4.27 1.64 6.51
CA LEU A 141 -4.04 0.20 6.42
C LEU A 141 -2.91 -0.28 7.35
N CYS A 142 -2.41 0.59 8.23
CA CYS A 142 -1.29 0.28 9.13
C CYS A 142 -1.73 -0.24 10.52
N TRP A 143 -3.05 -0.37 10.77
CA TRP A 143 -3.64 -0.78 12.05
C TRP A 143 -4.27 -2.19 11.95
N PRO A 144 -3.53 -3.27 12.26
CA PRO A 144 -4.03 -4.64 12.12
C PRO A 144 -5.27 -4.94 12.99
N GLU A 145 -5.42 -4.29 14.13
CA GLU A 145 -6.58 -4.37 15.02
C GLU A 145 -7.88 -3.90 14.35
N GLN A 146 -7.79 -3.01 13.35
CA GLN A 146 -8.93 -2.51 12.60
C GLN A 146 -9.39 -3.47 11.50
N PHE A 147 -8.58 -4.46 11.10
CA PHE A 147 -8.90 -5.36 9.98
C PHE A 147 -10.12 -6.25 10.24
N GLY A 148 -10.50 -6.44 11.51
CA GLY A 148 -11.66 -7.22 11.92
C GLY A 148 -13.01 -6.51 11.80
N VAL A 149 -13.00 -5.19 11.57
CA VAL A 149 -14.20 -4.32 11.48
C VAL A 149 -14.25 -3.61 10.13
N THR A 150 -15.42 -3.12 9.73
CA THR A 150 -15.58 -2.40 8.45
C THR A 150 -15.13 -0.93 8.58
N PRO A 151 -14.79 -0.25 7.47
CA PRO A 151 -14.51 1.20 7.49
C PRO A 151 -15.64 2.03 8.11
N GLN A 152 -16.91 1.64 7.87
CA GLN A 152 -18.07 2.31 8.47
C GLN A 152 -18.07 2.17 10.00
N GLN A 153 -17.73 0.99 10.53
CA GLN A 153 -17.67 0.79 11.98
C GLN A 153 -16.55 1.62 12.62
N ILE A 154 -15.40 1.77 11.95
CA ILE A 154 -14.30 2.64 12.40
C ILE A 154 -14.78 4.09 12.45
N LYS A 155 -15.41 4.56 11.37
CA LYS A 155 -16.00 5.89 11.30
C LYS A 155 -16.96 6.14 12.47
N ASP A 156 -17.87 5.19 12.73
CA ASP A 156 -18.89 5.33 13.78
C ASP A 156 -18.32 5.39 15.21
N ILE A 157 -17.10 4.86 15.44
CA ILE A 157 -16.44 4.79 16.75
C ILE A 157 -15.45 5.94 16.94
N ASP A 158 -14.59 6.18 15.95
CA ASP A 158 -13.38 6.98 16.10
C ASP A 158 -13.49 8.39 15.50
N TYR A 159 -14.54 8.68 14.70
CA TYR A 159 -14.65 9.93 13.96
C TYR A 159 -15.99 10.64 14.24
N GLU A 160 -15.92 11.89 14.73
CA GLU A 160 -17.09 12.76 14.85
C GLU A 160 -17.52 13.26 13.45
N ASP A 161 -18.40 12.50 12.79
CA ASP A 161 -19.23 12.81 11.59
C ASP A 161 -18.59 13.41 10.32
N ALA A 162 -17.32 13.85 10.29
CA ALA A 162 -16.72 14.50 9.11
C ALA A 162 -15.29 14.04 8.73
N ASP A 163 -14.56 13.35 9.60
CA ASP A 163 -13.11 13.15 9.42
C ASP A 163 -12.72 11.76 8.86
N TYR A 164 -13.65 11.00 8.29
CA TYR A 164 -13.33 9.73 7.59
C TYR A 164 -13.56 9.87 6.08
N PRO A 165 -12.59 9.51 5.22
CA PRO A 165 -12.75 9.60 3.78
C PRO A 165 -13.92 8.73 3.28
N PRO A 166 -14.70 9.20 2.29
CA PRO A 166 -15.76 8.39 1.71
C PRO A 166 -15.16 7.17 1.00
N PRO A 167 -15.89 6.04 0.84
CA PRO A 167 -15.38 4.91 0.08
C PRO A 167 -15.00 5.32 -1.36
N PRO A 168 -13.92 4.77 -1.94
CA PRO A 168 -13.41 5.18 -3.25
C PRO A 168 -14.27 4.59 -4.39
N GLN A 169 -15.43 5.19 -4.65
CA GLN A 169 -16.47 4.61 -5.52
C GLN A 169 -15.97 4.24 -6.93
N LEU A 170 -15.28 5.17 -7.60
CA LEU A 170 -14.72 4.90 -8.93
C LEU A 170 -13.77 3.69 -8.93
N PHE A 171 -12.91 3.60 -7.91
CA PHE A 171 -11.97 2.50 -7.78
C PHE A 171 -12.68 1.18 -7.47
N ARG A 172 -13.72 1.21 -6.61
CA ARG A 172 -14.59 0.06 -6.33
C ARG A 172 -15.26 -0.47 -7.59
N GLU A 173 -15.87 0.42 -8.36
CA GLU A 173 -16.53 0.06 -9.62
C GLU A 173 -15.54 -0.55 -10.62
N HIS A 174 -14.30 -0.04 -10.68
CA HIS A 174 -13.25 -0.64 -11.50
C HIS A 174 -12.93 -2.07 -11.07
N VAL A 175 -12.68 -2.29 -9.77
CA VAL A 175 -12.37 -3.61 -9.23
C VAL A 175 -13.49 -4.62 -9.49
N GLU A 176 -14.75 -4.23 -9.27
CA GLU A 176 -15.89 -5.14 -9.45
C GLU A 176 -16.26 -5.35 -10.93
N ARG A 177 -16.41 -4.27 -11.71
CA ARG A 177 -16.96 -4.34 -13.07
C ARG A 177 -15.90 -4.56 -14.14
N THR A 178 -14.71 -3.98 -13.96
CA THR A 178 -13.63 -4.07 -14.96
C THR A 178 -12.74 -5.29 -14.70
N LEU A 179 -12.36 -5.51 -13.44
CA LEU A 179 -11.49 -6.64 -13.08
C LEU A 179 -12.28 -7.91 -12.72
N GLY A 180 -13.59 -7.80 -12.48
CA GLY A 180 -14.43 -8.95 -12.13
C GLY A 180 -14.15 -9.53 -10.74
N LEU A 181 -13.55 -8.74 -9.84
CA LEU A 181 -13.14 -9.17 -8.51
C LEU A 181 -14.21 -8.81 -7.48
N SER A 182 -14.45 -9.68 -6.49
CA SER A 182 -15.32 -9.35 -5.37
C SER A 182 -14.59 -8.50 -4.33
N ILE A 183 -15.24 -7.46 -3.80
CA ILE A 183 -14.67 -6.68 -2.70
C ILE A 183 -15.26 -7.20 -1.39
N PRO A 184 -14.43 -7.74 -0.46
CA PRO A 184 -14.93 -8.16 0.84
C PRO A 184 -15.31 -6.95 1.71
N THR A 185 -15.98 -7.23 2.83
CA THR A 185 -16.41 -6.18 3.75
C THR A 185 -15.30 -5.73 4.70
N ARG A 186 -14.33 -6.62 4.95
CA ARG A 186 -13.27 -6.43 5.95
C ARG A 186 -11.91 -6.84 5.40
N ALA A 187 -10.86 -6.12 5.80
CA ALA A 187 -9.49 -6.43 5.41
C ALA A 187 -9.06 -7.83 5.84
N LYS A 188 -9.55 -8.35 6.98
CA LYS A 188 -9.21 -9.71 7.48
C LYS A 188 -9.65 -10.85 6.55
N GLU A 189 -10.55 -10.58 5.61
CA GLU A 189 -10.94 -11.55 4.57
C GLU A 189 -9.87 -11.69 3.47
N ILE A 190 -8.93 -10.74 3.38
CA ILE A 190 -7.78 -10.71 2.46
C ILE A 190 -6.48 -10.93 3.24
N VAL A 191 -6.25 -10.13 4.28
CA VAL A 191 -5.06 -10.18 5.13
C VAL A 191 -5.28 -11.25 6.20
N GLN A 192 -4.77 -12.45 5.93
CA GLN A 192 -5.02 -13.63 6.78
C GLN A 192 -4.21 -13.60 8.09
N SER A 193 -3.01 -13.04 8.05
CA SER A 193 -2.10 -12.97 9.19
C SER A 193 -1.25 -11.71 9.11
N THR A 194 -0.90 -11.18 10.27
CA THR A 194 0.00 -10.04 10.45
C THR A 194 1.08 -10.44 11.45
N ALA A 195 2.25 -9.82 11.35
CA ALA A 195 3.33 -9.97 12.32
C ALA A 195 3.76 -8.59 12.82
N SER A 196 4.31 -8.55 14.04
CA SER A 196 4.92 -7.35 14.60
C SER A 196 6.42 -7.35 14.32
N MET A 197 7.00 -6.18 14.05
CA MET A 197 8.46 -6.03 13.97
C MET A 197 9.16 -6.30 15.31
N ASP A 198 8.41 -6.23 16.41
CA ASP A 198 8.84 -6.51 17.78
C ASP A 198 8.73 -7.99 18.18
N ASP A 199 8.15 -8.84 17.32
CA ASP A 199 8.10 -10.28 17.57
C ASP A 199 9.53 -10.86 17.59
N ASP A 200 9.82 -11.80 18.50
CA ASP A 200 11.12 -12.48 18.55
C ASP A 200 11.32 -13.43 17.35
N GLU A 201 10.22 -14.00 16.85
CA GLU A 201 10.20 -14.91 15.71
C GLU A 201 8.90 -14.75 14.92
N SER A 202 8.95 -15.02 13.62
CA SER A 202 7.78 -14.97 12.74
C SER A 202 7.83 -16.04 11.68
N SER A 203 6.66 -16.54 11.28
CA SER A 203 6.51 -17.39 10.09
C SER A 203 6.34 -16.59 8.80
N ASP A 204 6.24 -15.25 8.89
CA ASP A 204 6.09 -14.39 7.74
C ASP A 204 7.40 -14.32 6.94
N PRO A 205 7.38 -14.63 5.63
CA PRO A 205 8.60 -14.71 4.84
C PRO A 205 9.23 -13.33 4.59
N PHE A 206 8.43 -12.27 4.50
CA PHE A 206 8.96 -10.92 4.31
C PHE A 206 9.61 -10.40 5.60
N TRP A 207 8.99 -10.67 6.75
CA TRP A 207 9.58 -10.37 8.06
C TRP A 207 10.97 -11.01 8.19
N ASN A 208 11.06 -12.31 7.91
CA ASN A 208 12.31 -13.06 7.99
C ASN A 208 13.36 -12.54 6.99
N TRP A 209 12.93 -12.23 5.77
CA TRP A 209 13.82 -11.65 4.76
C TRP A 209 14.36 -10.30 5.21
N LEU A 210 13.50 -9.40 5.71
CA LEU A 210 13.90 -8.04 6.07
C LEU A 210 14.88 -8.04 7.25
N LYS A 211 14.64 -8.84 8.29
CA LYS A 211 15.55 -8.99 9.43
C LYS A 211 16.92 -9.51 8.99
N ARG A 212 16.94 -10.55 8.16
CA ARG A 212 18.18 -11.12 7.61
C ARG A 212 19.00 -10.12 6.80
N VAL A 213 18.39 -9.29 5.95
CA VAL A 213 19.14 -8.31 5.15
C VAL A 213 19.62 -7.11 5.97
N ARG A 214 18.90 -6.76 7.05
CA ARG A 214 19.29 -5.72 8.00
C ARG A 214 20.39 -6.17 8.97
N GLY A 215 20.54 -7.49 9.16
CA GLY A 215 21.43 -8.07 10.16
C GLY A 215 20.87 -8.00 11.58
N ASP A 216 19.54 -7.93 11.71
CA ASP A 216 18.80 -7.92 12.98
C ASP A 216 18.61 -9.35 13.53
#